data_AF-A0A7Y2BQ41-F1
#
_entry.id   AF-A0A7Y2BQ41-F1
#
_cell.length_a   1.000
_cell.length_b   1.000
_cell.length_c   1.000
_cell.angle_alpha   90.00
_cell.angle_beta   90.00
_cell.angle_gamma   90.00
#
_symmetry.space_group_name_H-M   'P 1'
#
loop_
_entity.id
_entity.type
_entity.pdbx_description
1 polymer ?
#
loop_
_entity_poly.entity_id
_entity_poly.type
_entity_poly.pdbx_seq_one_letter_code
_entity_poly.pdbx_strand_id
1 'polypeptide(L)'
;VYDISRASARIEALFFGGVDMAAELRCQNAWQPLLYARSRVVHAAAGAGLDVIDVPFLDLQDPDGMEREAILARDLGFSGKGSIHPKQIPALNAVFTPDEATIARAKRVIEAFEEADTGLVVIDGKLIEKPVLRDMHRILAIAERVSA
;
A
#
# COMPACT_ATOMS: atom_id res chain seq x y z
N VAL A 1 -13.20 -3.51 -13.00
CA VAL A 1 -12.64 -3.27 -11.64
C VAL A 1 -13.19 -1.99 -11.01
N TYR A 2 -13.26 -0.85 -11.71
CA TYR A 2 -13.88 0.38 -11.17
C TYR A 2 -15.37 0.22 -10.83
N ASP A 3 -16.16 -0.42 -11.71
CA ASP A 3 -17.58 -0.65 -11.40
C ASP A 3 -17.75 -1.60 -10.21
N ILE A 4 -16.86 -2.58 -10.08
CA ILE A 4 -16.83 -3.52 -8.96
C ILE A 4 -16.52 -2.77 -7.65
N SER A 5 -15.51 -1.89 -7.63
CA SER A 5 -15.12 -1.16 -6.42
C SER A 5 -16.18 -0.18 -5.91
N ARG A 6 -17.20 0.12 -6.73
CA ARG A 6 -18.31 1.03 -6.40
C ARG A 6 -19.67 0.34 -6.37
N ALA A 7 -19.72 -0.98 -6.56
CA ALA A 7 -20.96 -1.72 -6.69
C ALA A 7 -21.80 -1.73 -5.40
N SER A 8 -21.18 -1.50 -4.24
CA SER A 8 -21.88 -1.50 -2.95
C SER A 8 -21.08 -0.73 -1.90
N ALA A 9 -21.80 0.01 -1.04
CA ALA A 9 -21.21 0.64 0.15
C ALA A 9 -20.74 -0.37 1.22
N ARG A 10 -21.01 -1.66 1.04
CA ARG A 10 -20.52 -2.75 1.92
C ARG A 10 -19.11 -3.22 1.57
N ILE A 11 -18.55 -2.77 0.46
CA ILE A 11 -17.19 -3.14 0.06
C ILE A 11 -16.23 -2.30 0.89
N GLU A 12 -15.35 -2.96 1.64
CA GLU A 12 -14.33 -2.30 2.47
C GLU A 12 -12.92 -2.42 1.87
N ALA A 13 -12.68 -3.49 1.10
CA ALA A 13 -11.39 -3.74 0.47
C ALA A 13 -11.52 -4.53 -0.84
N LEU A 14 -10.49 -4.46 -1.67
CA LEU A 14 -10.27 -5.34 -2.82
C LEU A 14 -9.12 -6.30 -2.54
N PHE A 15 -9.23 -7.55 -2.98
CA PHE A 15 -8.14 -8.51 -2.96
C PHE A 15 -7.77 -8.85 -4.41
N PHE A 16 -6.50 -8.67 -4.78
CA PHE A 16 -6.04 -8.99 -6.12
C PHE A 16 -5.73 -10.49 -6.28
N GLY A 17 -6.57 -11.20 -7.05
CA GLY A 17 -6.37 -12.60 -7.44
C GLY A 17 -5.33 -12.76 -8.55
N GLY A 18 -4.06 -12.45 -8.25
CA GLY A 18 -2.98 -12.45 -9.25
C GLY A 18 -2.64 -13.81 -9.86
N VAL A 19 -2.80 -14.90 -9.09
CA VAL A 19 -2.54 -16.27 -9.56
C VAL A 19 -3.51 -16.68 -10.66
N ASP A 20 -4.81 -16.51 -10.42
CA ASP A 20 -5.86 -16.78 -11.42
C ASP A 20 -5.70 -15.82 -12.59
N MET A 21 -5.50 -14.52 -12.35
CA MET A 21 -5.27 -13.55 -13.42
C MET A 21 -4.12 -13.96 -14.37
N ALA A 22 -3.01 -14.51 -13.84
CA ALA A 22 -1.90 -14.97 -14.67
C ALA A 22 -2.28 -16.17 -15.54
N ALA A 23 -3.06 -17.12 -15.02
CA ALA A 23 -3.55 -18.26 -15.77
C ALA A 23 -4.47 -17.81 -16.92
N GLU A 24 -5.38 -16.88 -16.64
CA GLU A 24 -6.35 -16.34 -17.57
C GLU A 24 -5.67 -15.53 -18.69
N LEU A 25 -4.65 -14.76 -18.32
CA LEU A 25 -3.82 -14.00 -19.26
C LEU A 25 -2.78 -14.85 -19.97
N ARG A 26 -2.60 -16.12 -19.57
CA ARG A 26 -1.59 -17.05 -20.10
C ARG A 26 -0.17 -16.50 -20.00
N CYS A 27 0.13 -15.83 -18.89
CA CYS A 27 1.45 -15.28 -18.60
C CYS A 27 2.05 -15.91 -17.34
N GLN A 28 3.33 -15.63 -17.09
CA GLN A 28 3.95 -16.02 -15.82
C GLN A 28 3.30 -15.25 -14.67
N ASN A 29 3.08 -15.94 -13.54
CA ASN A 29 2.75 -15.30 -12.27
C ASN A 29 4.01 -14.63 -11.71
N ALA A 30 4.30 -13.43 -12.21
CA ALA A 30 5.46 -12.64 -11.86
C ALA A 30 5.08 -11.16 -11.78
N TRP A 31 5.96 -10.34 -11.19
CA TRP A 31 5.71 -8.92 -10.98
C TRP A 31 5.41 -8.17 -12.29
N GLN A 32 6.31 -8.25 -13.27
CA GLN A 32 6.24 -7.46 -14.50
C GLN A 32 5.03 -7.80 -15.40
N PRO A 33 4.71 -9.08 -15.70
CA PRO A 33 3.53 -9.41 -16.49
C PRO A 33 2.21 -8.92 -15.87
N LEU A 34 2.13 -8.91 -14.54
CA LEU A 34 0.93 -8.52 -13.80
C LEU A 34 0.96 -7.07 -13.32
N LEU A 35 2.00 -6.29 -13.60
CA LEU A 35 2.16 -4.91 -13.10
C LEU A 35 0.97 -4.04 -13.53
N TYR A 36 0.56 -4.12 -14.80
CA TYR A 36 -0.59 -3.38 -15.28
C TYR A 36 -1.89 -3.76 -14.55
N ALA A 37 -2.12 -5.06 -14.33
CA ALA A 37 -3.29 -5.54 -13.61
C ALA A 37 -3.29 -5.03 -12.16
N ARG A 38 -2.15 -5.13 -11.45
CA ARG A 38 -1.96 -4.58 -10.11
C ARG A 38 -2.28 -3.08 -10.05
N SER A 39 -1.69 -2.28 -10.95
CA SER A 39 -1.96 -0.83 -11.01
C SER A 39 -3.44 -0.53 -11.22
N ARG A 40 -4.13 -1.28 -12.09
CA ARG A 40 -5.58 -1.11 -12.33
C ARG A 40 -6.41 -1.36 -11.07
N VAL A 41 -6.04 -2.34 -10.24
CA VAL A 41 -6.73 -2.60 -8.97
C VAL A 41 -6.44 -1.50 -7.95
N VAL A 42 -5.18 -1.08 -7.82
CA VAL A 42 -4.80 0.03 -6.92
C VAL A 42 -5.56 1.32 -7.27
N HIS A 43 -5.61 1.70 -8.55
CA HIS A 43 -6.35 2.89 -8.96
C HIS A 43 -7.86 2.78 -8.67
N ALA A 44 -8.45 1.59 -8.82
CA ALA A 44 -9.87 1.37 -8.54
C ALA A 44 -10.18 1.42 -7.04
N ALA A 45 -9.29 0.90 -6.20
CA ALA A 45 -9.39 0.97 -4.74
C ALA A 45 -9.21 2.42 -4.24
N ALA A 46 -8.13 3.09 -4.65
CA ALA A 46 -7.86 4.48 -4.27
C ALA A 46 -8.99 5.43 -4.72
N GLY A 47 -9.53 5.25 -5.92
CA GLY A 47 -10.66 6.04 -6.44
C GLY A 47 -12.00 5.74 -5.78
N ALA A 48 -12.09 4.70 -4.94
CA ALA A 48 -13.25 4.35 -4.14
C ALA A 48 -13.01 4.53 -2.62
N GLY A 49 -11.80 4.92 -2.21
CA GLY A 49 -11.43 5.04 -0.79
C GLY A 49 -11.34 3.69 -0.06
N LEU A 50 -11.00 2.62 -0.78
CA LEU A 50 -10.90 1.26 -0.27
C LEU A 50 -9.46 0.84 -0.02
N ASP A 51 -9.27 -0.08 0.93
CA ASP A 51 -8.02 -0.81 1.06
C ASP A 51 -7.86 -1.82 -0.09
N VAL A 52 -6.60 -2.18 -0.38
CA VAL A 52 -6.31 -3.18 -1.41
C VAL A 52 -5.18 -4.12 -0.97
N ILE A 53 -5.42 -5.42 -1.12
CA ILE A 53 -4.51 -6.49 -0.70
C ILE A 53 -3.94 -7.19 -1.94
N ASP A 54 -2.61 -7.32 -2.00
CA ASP A 54 -1.90 -7.97 -3.10
C ASP A 54 -1.95 -9.50 -2.99
N VAL A 55 -1.64 -10.16 -4.11
CA VAL A 55 -1.57 -11.62 -4.24
C VAL A 55 -0.61 -12.24 -3.21
N PRO A 56 -0.89 -13.40 -2.62
CA PRO A 56 0.09 -14.08 -1.78
C PRO A 56 1.33 -14.53 -2.56
N PHE A 57 2.49 -14.49 -1.90
CA PHE A 57 3.72 -15.06 -2.46
C PHE A 57 3.72 -16.58 -2.26
N LEU A 58 3.84 -17.33 -3.35
CA LEU A 58 3.60 -18.78 -3.35
C LEU A 58 4.81 -19.60 -2.93
N ASP A 59 6.03 -19.11 -3.19
CA ASP A 59 7.25 -19.85 -2.86
C ASP A 59 7.59 -19.70 -1.37
N LEU A 60 7.32 -20.74 -0.59
CA LEU A 60 7.58 -20.77 0.85
C LEU A 60 9.07 -20.93 1.18
N GLN A 61 9.93 -21.22 0.20
CA GLN A 61 11.38 -21.36 0.36
C GLN A 61 12.15 -20.10 -0.01
N ASP A 62 11.48 -19.06 -0.53
CA ASP A 62 12.09 -17.78 -0.92
C ASP A 62 11.52 -16.59 -0.11
N PRO A 63 11.89 -16.46 1.18
CA PRO A 63 11.45 -15.34 2.01
C PRO A 63 11.97 -13.98 1.50
N ASP A 64 13.16 -13.94 0.89
CA ASP A 64 13.74 -12.71 0.34
C ASP A 64 13.00 -12.25 -0.92
N GLY A 65 12.55 -13.18 -1.76
CA GLY A 65 11.65 -12.90 -2.88
C GLY A 65 10.30 -12.37 -2.42
N MET A 66 9.72 -12.98 -1.39
CA MET A 66 8.47 -12.50 -0.78
C MET A 66 8.60 -11.07 -0.27
N GLU A 67 9.66 -10.76 0.49
CA GLU A 67 9.87 -9.43 1.05
C GLU A 67 10.05 -8.38 -0.05
N ARG A 68 10.87 -8.67 -1.07
CA ARG A 68 11.04 -7.79 -2.24
C ARG A 68 9.72 -7.52 -2.95
N GLU A 69 8.91 -8.54 -3.18
CA GLU A 69 7.60 -8.36 -3.83
C GLU A 69 6.62 -7.58 -2.94
N ALA A 70 6.63 -7.80 -1.62
CA ALA A 70 5.81 -7.06 -0.68
C ALA A 70 6.17 -5.57 -0.66
N ILE A 71 7.47 -5.21 -0.69
CA ILE A 71 7.94 -3.83 -0.80
C ILE A 71 7.43 -3.20 -2.10
N LEU A 72 7.57 -3.91 -3.23
CA LEU A 72 7.05 -3.43 -4.51
C LEU A 72 5.54 -3.21 -4.48
N ALA A 73 4.78 -4.10 -3.83
CA ALA A 73 3.33 -3.97 -3.66
C ALA A 73 2.96 -2.74 -2.82
N ARG A 74 3.62 -2.55 -1.66
CA ARG A 74 3.44 -1.36 -0.83
C ARG A 74 3.70 -0.08 -1.60
N ASP A 75 4.84 -0.02 -2.31
CA ASP A 75 5.26 1.16 -3.05
C ASP A 75 4.35 1.45 -4.27
N LEU A 76 3.72 0.41 -4.82
CA LEU A 76 2.70 0.56 -5.86
C LEU A 76 1.36 1.10 -5.33
N GLY A 77 1.10 0.98 -4.03
CA GLY A 77 -0.10 1.51 -3.36
C GLY A 77 -1.00 0.46 -2.71
N PHE A 78 -0.53 -0.77 -2.51
CA PHE A 78 -1.27 -1.78 -1.74
C PHE A 78 -1.21 -1.52 -0.22
N SER A 79 -2.30 -1.82 0.46
CA SER A 79 -2.43 -1.74 1.93
C SER A 79 -1.85 -2.98 2.62
N GLY A 80 -1.71 -4.09 1.90
CA GLY A 80 -1.19 -5.36 2.43
C GLY A 80 -0.94 -6.38 1.34
N LYS A 81 -0.51 -7.58 1.75
CA LYS A 81 -0.33 -8.75 0.88
C LYS A 81 -0.90 -9.99 1.56
N GLY A 82 -1.52 -10.87 0.78
CA GLY A 82 -2.03 -12.13 1.30
C GLY A 82 -0.92 -13.00 1.91
N SER A 83 -1.22 -13.64 3.03
CA SER A 83 -0.36 -14.67 3.63
C SER A 83 -1.00 -16.05 3.41
N ILE A 84 -0.22 -17.00 2.91
CA ILE A 84 -0.63 -18.41 2.76
C ILE A 84 0.02 -19.32 3.81
N HIS A 85 0.94 -18.78 4.61
CA HIS A 85 1.62 -19.53 5.65
C HIS A 85 1.99 -18.62 6.83
N PRO A 86 1.81 -19.07 8.11
CA PRO A 86 2.09 -18.23 9.28
C PRO A 86 3.49 -17.60 9.32
N LYS A 87 4.51 -18.29 8.79
CA LYS A 87 5.89 -17.78 8.68
C LYS A 87 6.03 -16.49 7.87
N GLN A 88 5.09 -16.19 6.97
CA GLN A 88 5.11 -14.98 6.15
C GLN A 88 4.63 -13.75 6.96
N ILE A 89 3.79 -13.96 7.97
CA ILE A 89 3.09 -12.89 8.70
C ILE A 89 4.07 -11.86 9.30
N PRO A 90 5.15 -12.23 10.02
CA PRO A 90 6.04 -11.24 10.62
C PRO A 90 6.70 -10.31 9.59
N ALA A 91 7.20 -10.87 8.49
CA ALA A 91 7.86 -10.11 7.43
C ALA A 91 6.87 -9.24 6.67
N LEU A 92 5.67 -9.75 6.34
CA LEU A 92 4.63 -8.94 5.72
C LEU A 92 4.21 -7.77 6.62
N ASN A 93 3.97 -8.02 7.90
CA ASN A 93 3.63 -6.95 8.85
C ASN A 93 4.76 -5.91 8.93
N ALA A 94 6.02 -6.32 8.95
CA ALA A 94 7.16 -5.40 8.95
C ALA A 94 7.20 -4.51 7.69
N VAL A 95 6.86 -5.04 6.51
CA VAL A 95 6.83 -4.25 5.27
C VAL A 95 5.71 -3.21 5.25
N PHE A 96 4.51 -3.58 5.72
CA PHE A 96 3.31 -2.74 5.62
C PHE A 96 3.07 -1.86 6.87
N THR A 97 3.85 -2.04 7.94
CA THR A 97 3.82 -1.16 9.12
C THR A 97 4.85 -0.04 8.98
N PRO A 98 4.45 1.25 9.09
CA PRO A 98 5.40 2.35 9.08
C PRO A 98 6.43 2.23 10.22
N ASP A 99 7.71 2.45 9.91
CA ASP A 99 8.77 2.49 10.92
C ASP A 99 8.79 3.81 11.70
N GLU A 100 9.54 3.84 12.80
CA GLU A 100 9.65 5.02 13.66
C GLU A 100 10.14 6.26 12.91
N ALA A 101 11.07 6.08 11.97
CA ALA A 101 11.61 7.17 11.16
C ALA A 101 10.54 7.78 10.24
N THR A 102 9.72 6.94 9.63
CA THR A 102 8.59 7.34 8.78
C THR A 102 7.52 8.05 9.59
N ILE A 103 7.20 7.55 10.79
CA ILE A 103 6.26 8.19 11.72
C ILE A 103 6.79 9.56 12.18
N ALA A 104 8.05 9.64 12.60
CA ALA A 104 8.67 10.89 13.04
C ALA A 104 8.69 11.93 11.92
N ARG A 105 8.99 11.52 10.68
CA ARG A 105 8.90 12.38 9.51
C ARG A 105 7.48 12.87 9.26
N ALA A 106 6.48 11.99 9.34
CA ALA A 106 5.08 12.38 9.16
C ALA A 106 4.63 13.45 10.16
N LYS A 107 4.99 13.30 11.44
CA LYS A 107 4.71 14.31 12.48
C LYS A 107 5.35 15.66 12.15
N ARG A 108 6.66 15.67 11.85
CA ARG A 108 7.39 16.91 11.51
C ARG A 108 6.79 17.64 10.31
N VAL A 109 6.36 16.90 9.28
CA VAL A 109 5.79 17.48 8.06
C VAL A 109 4.43 18.11 8.34
N ILE A 110 3.58 17.46 9.14
CA ILE A 110 2.26 17.99 9.51
C ILE A 110 2.43 19.27 10.35
N GLU A 111 3.24 19.21 11.41
CA GLU A 111 3.51 20.35 12.31
C GLU A 111 4.03 21.56 11.54
N ALA A 112 5.06 21.37 10.71
CA ALA A 112 5.64 22.46 9.92
C ALA A 112 4.63 23.08 8.93
N PHE A 113 3.70 22.29 8.39
CA PHE A 113 2.66 22.83 7.51
C PHE A 113 1.58 23.58 8.29
N GLU A 114 1.18 23.09 9.46
CA GLU A 114 0.18 23.75 10.33
C GLU A 114 0.67 25.11 10.84
N GLU A 115 1.98 25.26 11.06
CA GLU A 115 2.60 26.55 11.42
C GLU A 115 2.71 27.54 10.25
N ALA A 116 2.56 27.07 9.01
CA ALA A 116 2.77 27.90 7.83
C ALA A 116 1.49 28.56 7.33
N ASP A 117 1.56 29.87 7.10
CA ASP A 117 0.42 30.69 6.66
C ASP A 117 0.20 30.68 5.12
N THR A 118 1.05 29.98 4.37
CA THR A 118 1.13 30.10 2.89
C THR A 118 0.54 28.90 2.13
N GLY A 119 0.03 27.89 2.83
CA GLY A 119 -0.55 26.68 2.22
C GLY A 119 0.45 25.76 1.50
N LEU A 120 1.75 26.07 1.60
CA LEU A 120 2.88 25.26 1.14
C LEU A 120 4.07 25.45 2.09
N VAL A 121 4.92 24.43 2.25
CA VAL A 121 6.18 24.54 3.01
C VAL A 121 7.32 23.85 2.31
N VAL A 122 8.56 24.24 2.62
CA VAL A 122 9.76 23.56 2.12
C VAL A 122 10.47 22.88 3.29
N ILE A 123 10.58 21.56 3.23
CA ILE A 123 11.27 20.74 4.24
C ILE A 123 12.31 19.88 3.52
N ASP A 124 13.55 19.89 3.99
CA ASP A 124 14.66 19.13 3.38
C ASP A 124 14.80 19.39 1.86
N GLY A 125 14.56 20.62 1.42
CA GLY A 125 14.61 21.03 0.01
C GLY A 125 13.45 20.54 -0.85
N LYS A 126 12.40 19.96 -0.25
CA LYS A 126 11.21 19.46 -0.96
C LYS A 126 9.99 20.32 -0.67
N LEU A 127 9.25 20.65 -1.72
CA LEU A 127 7.96 21.32 -1.61
C LEU A 127 6.92 20.35 -1.02
N ILE A 128 6.21 20.80 0.00
CA ILE A 128 5.16 20.07 0.69
C ILE A 128 3.84 20.82 0.45
N GLU A 129 2.86 20.08 -0.07
CA GLU A 129 1.51 20.54 -0.37
C GLU A 129 0.47 19.58 0.24
N LYS A 130 -0.82 19.94 0.14
CA LYS A 130 -1.94 19.14 0.68
C LYS A 130 -1.91 17.64 0.31
N PRO A 131 -1.53 17.21 -0.92
CA PRO A 131 -1.44 15.78 -1.23
C PRO A 131 -0.40 15.04 -0.39
N VAL A 132 0.71 15.70 -0.02
CA VAL A 132 1.74 15.13 0.85
C VAL A 132 1.20 14.96 2.26
N LEU A 133 0.46 15.94 2.78
CA LEU A 133 -0.18 15.81 4.09
C LEU A 133 -1.15 14.65 4.19
N ARG A 134 -1.94 14.41 3.14
CA ARG A 134 -2.87 13.26 3.10
C ARG A 134 -2.11 11.95 3.29
N ASP A 135 -0.93 11.82 2.71
CA ASP A 135 -0.07 10.64 2.91
C ASP A 135 0.48 10.59 4.34
N MET A 136 0.95 11.71 4.89
CA MET A 136 1.47 11.76 6.27
C MET A 136 0.38 11.41 7.31
N HIS A 137 -0.85 11.91 7.15
CA HIS A 137 -1.96 11.54 8.02
C HIS A 137 -2.31 10.05 7.91
N ARG A 138 -2.25 9.48 6.70
CA ARG A 138 -2.45 8.03 6.51
C ARG A 138 -1.41 7.22 7.26
N ILE A 139 -0.13 7.61 7.20
CA ILE A 139 0.96 6.98 7.94
C ILE A 139 0.68 6.99 9.45
N LEU A 140 0.28 8.14 10.01
CA LEU A 140 -0.03 8.24 11.44
C LEU A 140 -1.26 7.43 11.84
N ALA A 141 -2.30 7.40 11.01
CA ALA A 141 -3.50 6.60 11.26
C ALA A 141 -3.21 5.09 11.29
N ILE A 142 -2.30 4.61 10.43
CA ILE A 142 -1.85 3.21 10.47
C ILE A 142 -1.07 2.95 11.77
N ALA A 143 -0.12 3.81 12.11
CA ALA A 143 0.70 3.65 13.32
C ALA A 143 -0.16 3.63 14.60
N GLU A 144 -1.17 4.49 14.69
CA GLU A 144 -2.11 4.52 15.81
C GLU A 144 -2.90 3.22 15.93
N ARG A 145 -3.44 2.71 14.82
CA ARG A 145 -4.21 1.45 14.81
C ARG A 145 -3.39 0.21 15.15
N VAL A 146 -2.11 0.17 14.76
CA VAL A 146 -1.23 -0.97 15.06
C VAL A 146 -0.75 -0.94 16.52
N SER A 147 -0.73 0.23 17.16
CA SER A 147 -0.30 0.39 18.55
C SER A 147 -1.44 0.25 19.58
N ALA A 148 -2.70 0.23 19.13
CA ALA A 148 -3.91 0.11 19.94
C ALA A 148 -4.27 -1.35 20.24
#